data_AF-A0A661GW79-F1
#
_entry.id   AF-A0A661GW79-F1
#
_cell.length_a   1.000
_cell.length_b   1.000
_cell.length_c   1.000
_cell.angle_alpha   90.00
_cell.angle_beta   90.00
_cell.angle_gamma   90.00
#
_symmetry.space_group_name_H-M   'P 1'
#
loop_
_entity.id
_entity.type
_entity.pdbx_description
1 polymer ?
#
loop_
_entity_poly.entity_id
_entity_poly.type
_entity_poly.pdbx_seq_one_letter_code
_entity_poly.pdbx_strand_id
1 'polypeptide(L)' 'MKTALERRSGGVLLHPSSLPGPGFCGDFGENAHRFVDFLARAGLGIWQVLPLGPTHSDLCPYQSFSIHAGN' A
#
# COMPACT_ATOMS: atom_id res chain seq x y z
N MET A 1 18.17 18.52 -16.26
CA MET A 1 17.54 17.53 -15.35
C MET A 1 16.20 18.09 -14.92
N LYS A 2 15.08 17.37 -15.08
CA LYS A 2 13.74 17.88 -14.73
C LYS A 2 13.58 18.01 -13.20
N THR A 3 13.00 19.11 -12.74
CA THR A 3 12.64 19.34 -11.33
C THR A 3 11.53 18.37 -10.88
N ALA A 4 11.24 18.32 -9.57
CA ALA A 4 10.14 17.51 -9.05
C ALA A 4 8.76 17.98 -9.58
N LEU A 5 8.58 19.29 -9.76
CA LEU A 5 7.33 19.88 -10.27
C LEU A 5 7.10 19.61 -11.77
N GLU A 6 8.18 19.35 -12.52
CA GLU A 6 8.12 19.03 -13.96
C GLU A 6 7.90 17.53 -14.23
N ARG A 7 7.94 16.68 -13.21
CA ARG A 7 7.70 15.24 -13.30
C ARG A 7 6.29 14.90 -12.80
N ARG A 8 5.31 15.05 -13.69
CA ARG A 8 3.94 14.60 -13.40
C ARG A 8 3.91 13.08 -13.20
N SER A 9 3.28 12.63 -12.13
CA SER A 9 3.04 11.22 -11.83
C SER A 9 1.63 11.07 -11.27
N GLY A 10 1.05 9.88 -11.46
CA GLY A 10 -0.21 9.46 -10.88
C GLY A 10 -0.02 8.22 -10.03
N GLY A 11 -1.00 7.93 -9.18
CA GLY A 11 -0.96 6.77 -8.30
C GLY A 11 -2.31 6.36 -7.75
N VAL A 12 -2.30 5.29 -6.97
CA VAL A 12 -3.47 4.76 -6.26
C VAL A 12 -3.18 4.70 -4.77
N LEU A 13 -4.17 5.10 -3.97
CA LEU A 13 -4.24 4.82 -2.54
C LEU A 13 -4.99 3.49 -2.35
N LEU A 14 -4.29 2.47 -1.84
CA LEU A 14 -4.88 1.18 -1.51
C LEU A 14 -4.07 0.55 -0.37
N HIS A 15 -4.70 0.16 0.73
CA HIS A 15 -3.98 -0.53 1.79
C HIS A 15 -3.80 -2.03 1.44
N PRO A 16 -2.66 -2.68 1.77
CA PRO A 16 -2.44 -4.11 1.48
C PRO A 16 -3.55 -5.02 2.02
N SER A 17 -4.13 -4.68 3.18
CA SER A 17 -5.26 -5.45 3.75
C SER A 17 -6.51 -5.48 2.87
N SER A 18 -6.64 -4.55 1.91
CA SER A 18 -7.73 -4.49 0.94
C SER A 18 -7.46 -5.27 -0.34
N LEU A 19 -6.25 -5.83 -0.50
CA LEU A 19 -5.96 -6.72 -1.63
C LEU A 19 -6.79 -8.00 -1.51
N PRO A 20 -7.20 -8.60 -2.64
CA PRO A 20 -7.83 -9.91 -2.59
C PRO A 20 -6.84 -10.95 -2.09
N GLY A 21 -7.35 -12.01 -1.45
CA GLY A 21 -6.53 -13.11 -0.94
C GLY A 21 -7.39 -14.18 -0.28
N PRO A 22 -6.83 -15.37 -0.02
CA PRO A 22 -7.55 -16.46 0.63
C PRO A 22 -7.78 -16.25 2.13
N GLY A 23 -7.08 -15.28 2.75
CA GLY A 23 -7.18 -14.97 4.18
C GLY A 23 -8.30 -14.00 4.54
N PHE A 24 -8.36 -13.62 5.83
CA PHE A 24 -9.28 -12.61 6.34
C PHE A 24 -9.01 -11.21 5.76
N CYS A 25 -7.75 -10.92 5.44
CA CYS A 25 -7.30 -9.69 4.80
C CYS A 25 -6.23 -9.99 3.75
N GLY A 26 -5.99 -9.02 2.87
CA GLY A 26 -4.88 -9.06 1.93
C GLY A 26 -3.51 -8.92 2.62
N ASP A 27 -2.46 -9.30 1.90
CA ASP A 27 -1.10 -9.36 2.38
C ASP A 27 -0.10 -8.84 1.34
N PHE A 28 1.20 -8.94 1.65
CA PHE A 28 2.28 -8.66 0.71
C PHE A 28 2.69 -9.91 -0.11
N GLY A 29 1.71 -10.72 -0.53
CA GLY A 29 1.92 -11.90 -1.37
C GLY A 29 1.72 -11.63 -2.87
N GLU A 30 1.30 -12.67 -3.60
CA GLU A 30 1.11 -12.67 -5.06
C GLU A 30 0.18 -11.54 -5.55
N ASN A 31 -0.88 -11.21 -4.81
CA ASN A 31 -1.80 -10.15 -5.21
C ASN A 31 -1.19 -8.75 -5.08
N ALA A 32 -0.21 -8.54 -4.18
CA ALA A 32 0.53 -7.29 -4.12
C ALA A 32 1.43 -7.13 -5.35
N HIS A 33 2.12 -8.19 -5.78
CA HIS A 33 2.90 -8.19 -7.03
C HIS A 33 2.01 -7.88 -8.24
N ARG A 34 0.87 -8.56 -8.36
CA ARG A 34 -0.10 -8.29 -9.44
C ARG A 34 -0.62 -6.85 -9.43
N PHE A 35 -0.81 -6.27 -8.26
CA PHE A 35 -1.22 -4.87 -8.12
C PHE A 35 -0.13 -3.92 -8.60
N VAL A 36 1.13 -4.16 -8.24
CA VAL A 36 2.28 -3.39 -8.76
C VAL A 36 2.38 -3.52 -10.29
N ASP A 37 2.24 -4.72 -10.84
CA ASP A 37 2.24 -4.94 -12.29
C ASP A 37 1.06 -4.24 -12.98
N PHE A 38 -0.10 -4.16 -12.31
CA PHE A 38 -1.24 -3.38 -12.78
C PHE A 38 -0.91 -1.87 -12.82
N LEU A 39 -0.35 -1.31 -11.75
CA LEU A 39 0.05 0.10 -11.70
C LEU A 39 1.08 0.42 -12.80
N ALA A 40 2.10 -0.43 -12.96
CA ALA A 40 3.13 -0.28 -13.97
C ALA A 40 2.54 -0.30 -15.40
N ARG A 41 1.65 -1.25 -15.70
CA ARG A 41 0.94 -1.31 -16.99
C ARG A 41 0.01 -0.13 -17.22
N ALA A 42 -0.57 0.44 -16.17
CA ALA A 42 -1.41 1.63 -16.24
C ALA A 42 -0.61 2.95 -16.34
N GLY A 43 0.73 2.90 -16.28
CA GLY A 43 1.58 4.10 -16.26
C GLY A 43 1.52 4.88 -14.95
N LEU A 44 1.05 4.26 -13.87
CA LEU A 44 1.00 4.82 -12.53
C LEU A 44 2.28 4.49 -11.79
N GLY A 45 2.92 5.50 -11.20
CA GLY A 45 4.22 5.37 -10.55
C GLY A 45 4.19 5.44 -9.03
N ILE A 46 3.00 5.60 -8.42
CA ILE A 46 2.85 5.81 -6.99
C ILE A 46 1.81 4.82 -6.44
N TRP A 47 2.20 4.08 -5.40
CA TRP A 47 1.29 3.34 -4.53
C TRP A 47 1.37 3.95 -3.13
N GLN A 48 0.29 4.60 -2.71
CA GLN A 48 0.17 5.11 -1.35
C GLN A 48 -0.56 4.10 -0.47
N VAL A 49 -0.08 3.93 0.76
CA VAL A 49 -0.67 3.05 1.78
C VAL A 49 -0.98 3.83 3.07
N LEU A 50 -1.84 3.26 3.91
CA LEU A 50 -1.99 3.65 5.32
C LEU A 50 -0.78 3.12 6.13
N PRO A 51 -0.61 3.53 7.41
CA PRO A 51 0.47 3.00 8.23
C PRO A 51 0.42 1.46 8.37
N LEU A 52 1.58 0.83 8.34
CA LEU A 52 1.73 -0.64 8.33
C LEU A 52 1.98 -1.24 9.72
N GLY A 53 1.80 -0.45 10.78
CA GLY A 53 2.09 -0.87 12.15
C GLY A 53 1.05 -1.86 12.71
N PRO A 54 1.41 -2.67 13.72
CA PRO A 54 0.49 -3.59 14.37
C PRO A 54 -0.67 -2.84 15.03
N THR A 55 -1.89 -3.14 14.62
CA THR A 55 -3.10 -2.49 15.12
C THR A 55 -3.58 -3.10 16.45
N HIS A 56 -4.36 -2.34 17.21
CA HIS A 56 -5.17 -2.90 18.30
C HIS A 56 -6.33 -3.75 17.75
N SER A 57 -7.19 -4.26 18.64
CA SER A 57 -8.36 -5.08 18.28
C SER A 57 -9.42 -4.36 17.46
N ASP A 58 -9.37 -3.03 17.38
CA ASP A 58 -10.25 -2.20 16.55
C ASP A 58 -9.75 -2.04 15.11
N LEU A 59 -8.57 -2.59 14.79
CA LEU A 59 -7.94 -2.61 13.47
C LEU A 59 -7.63 -1.22 12.90
N CYS A 60 -7.52 -0.18 13.74
CA CYS A 60 -7.18 1.17 13.29
C CYS A 60 -5.68 1.29 12.96
N PRO A 61 -5.27 1.55 11.69
CA PRO A 61 -3.86 1.63 11.30
C PRO A 61 -3.13 2.84 11.89
N TYR A 62 -3.87 3.84 12.38
CA TYR A 62 -3.29 5.03 13.02
C TYR A 62 -3.08 4.85 14.53
N GLN A 63 -3.56 3.76 15.11
CA GLN A 63 -3.39 3.43 16.52
C GLN A 63 -2.58 2.13 16.64
N SER A 64 -1.26 2.28 16.59
CA SER A 64 -0.32 1.15 16.55
C SER A 64 0.36 0.90 17.89
N PHE A 65 0.63 -0.38 18.20
CA PHE A 65 1.49 -0.76 19.34
C PHE A 65 2.95 -0.33 19.17
N SER A 66 3.39 -0.05 17.93
CA SER A 66 4.75 0.37 17.62
C SER A 66 4.80 1.21 16.36
N ILE A 67 5.61 2.28 16.38
CA ILE A 67 5.88 3.10 15.19
C ILE A 67 6.91 2.47 14.24
N HIS A 68 7.59 1.39 14.67
CA HIS A 68 8.68 0.75 13.92
C HIS A 68 8.38 -0.69 13.47
N ALA A 69 7.41 -1.37 14.10
CA ALA A 69 7.07 -2.75 13.74
C ALA A 69 6.13 -2.79 12.52
N GLY A 70 6.12 -3.91 11.81
CA GLY A 70 5.12 -4.23 10.78
C GLY A 70 4.03 -5.15 11.34
N ASN A 71 2.80 -5.01 10.84
CA ASN A 71 1.67 -5.91 11.08
C ASN A 71 1.73 -7.14 10.18
#